data_AF-A0A3A9G6T8-F1
#
_entry.id   AF-A0A3A9G6T8-F1
#
_cell.length_a   1.000
_cell.length_b   1.000
_cell.length_c   1.000
_cell.angle_alpha   90.00
_cell.angle_beta   90.00
_cell.angle_gamma   90.00
#
_symmetry.space_group_name_H-M   'P 1'
#
loop_
_entity.id
_entity.type
_entity.pdbx_description
1 polymer ?
#
loop_
_entity_poly.entity_id
_entity_poly.type
_entity_poly.pdbx_seq_one_letter_code
_entity_poly.pdbx_strand_id
1 'polypeptide(L)'
;MFKEFGEGSILLKLWNRRSWIWVRHTYYGRKLPKEGIILSPSLINKGRKILLNVPVKFQVKDIRKLKERKAEKESFCAVHFTASEVLAACAVFSGDGHVTDSYFVRGWKRVCIP
;
A
#
# COMPACT_ATOMS: atom_id res chain seq x y z
N MET A 1 16.89 18.42 0.51
CA MET A 1 16.26 18.36 1.85
C MET A 1 16.68 17.12 2.63
N PHE A 2 16.97 16.01 1.93
CA PHE A 2 17.51 14.77 2.51
C PHE A 2 18.63 14.20 1.61
N LYS A 3 19.46 13.29 2.14
CA LYS A 3 20.50 12.52 1.44
C LYS A 3 20.60 11.12 2.05
N GLU A 4 21.27 10.20 1.35
CA GLU A 4 21.59 8.84 1.87
C GLU A 4 20.36 8.10 2.40
N PHE A 5 19.29 8.08 1.60
CA PHE A 5 18.05 7.43 1.98
C PHE A 5 18.12 5.93 1.65
N GLY A 6 18.31 5.11 2.66
CA GLY A 6 18.43 3.66 2.50
C GLY A 6 18.75 2.93 3.80
N GLU A 7 18.53 1.62 3.82
CA GLU A 7 19.02 0.72 4.88
C GLU A 7 18.59 1.11 6.32
N GLY A 8 17.43 1.77 6.46
CA GLY A 8 16.93 2.18 7.78
C GLY A 8 17.56 3.46 8.33
N SER A 9 18.33 4.20 7.54
CA SER A 9 18.84 5.52 7.91
C SER A 9 18.62 6.58 6.83
N ILE A 10 18.56 7.83 7.27
CA ILE A 10 18.38 8.99 6.41
C ILE A 10 19.20 10.16 6.94
N LEU A 11 19.82 10.92 6.03
CA LEU A 11 20.45 12.19 6.35
C LEU A 11 19.44 13.32 6.08
N LEU A 12 19.07 14.07 7.11
CA LEU A 12 18.10 15.15 7.02
C LEU A 12 18.79 16.50 7.20
N LYS A 13 18.45 17.46 6.32
CA LYS A 13 18.87 18.85 6.48
C LYS A 13 17.86 19.56 7.37
N LEU A 14 18.22 19.80 8.63
CA LEU A 14 17.36 20.43 9.63
C LEU A 14 17.84 21.85 9.95
N TRP A 15 16.89 22.76 10.18
CA TRP A 15 17.18 24.12 10.63
C TRP A 15 17.12 24.17 12.15
N ASN A 16 18.24 24.49 12.81
CA ASN A 16 18.32 24.55 14.27
C ASN A 16 18.09 25.97 14.82
N ARG A 17 17.44 26.85 14.06
CA ARG A 17 17.25 28.30 14.31
C ARG A 17 18.49 29.18 14.08
N ARG A 18 19.69 28.62 13.91
CA ARG A 18 20.93 29.37 13.63
C ARG A 18 21.51 29.04 12.26
N SER A 19 21.58 27.75 11.94
CA SER A 19 22.15 27.25 10.69
C SER A 19 21.46 25.97 10.24
N TRP A 20 21.70 25.60 8.98
CA TRP A 20 21.29 24.32 8.45
C TRP A 20 22.33 23.27 8.84
N ILE A 21 21.88 22.23 9.54
CA ILE A 21 22.72 21.10 9.93
C ILE A 21 22.24 19.83 9.25
N TRP A 22 23.17 18.93 8.94
CA TRP A 22 22.86 17.58 8.49
C TRP A 22 22.84 16.66 9.70
N VAL A 23 21.73 15.98 9.92
CA VAL A 23 21.57 15.04 11.03
C VAL A 23 21.22 13.68 10.46
N ARG A 24 22.00 12.66 10.85
CA ARG A 24 21.70 11.27 10.55
C ARG A 24 20.68 10.74 11.54
N HIS A 25 19.57 10.24 11.03
CA HIS A 25 18.56 9.58 11.84
C HIS A 25 18.33 8.16 11.35
N THR A 26 18.28 7.22 12.28
CA THR A 26 17.73 5.89 12.05
C THR A 26 16.21 5.96 12.11
N TYR A 27 15.55 5.33 11.15
CA TYR A 27 14.10 5.21 11.13
C TYR A 27 13.69 3.75 11.22
N TYR A 28 12.63 3.51 11.98
CA TYR A 28 12.06 2.18 12.16
C TYR A 28 10.72 2.14 11.43
N GLY A 29 10.46 1.06 10.70
CA GLY A 29 9.23 0.93 9.93
C GLY A 29 9.26 -0.21 8.93
N ARG A 30 8.32 -0.15 7.99
CA ARG A 30 8.24 -1.12 6.88
C ARG A 30 9.45 -0.94 5.96
N LYS A 31 9.98 -2.05 5.46
CA LYS A 31 11.02 -2.03 4.42
C LYS A 31 10.43 -1.36 3.18
N LEU A 32 11.22 -0.49 2.57
CA LEU A 32 10.80 0.18 1.34
C LEU A 32 10.75 -0.87 0.22
N PRO A 33 9.68 -0.85 -0.59
CA PRO A 33 9.54 -1.76 -1.72
C PRO A 33 10.60 -1.45 -2.78
N LYS A 34 11.26 -2.48 -3.32
CA LYS A 34 12.34 -2.33 -4.31
C LYS A 34 11.84 -1.90 -5.68
N GLU A 35 10.60 -2.26 -6.02
CA GLU A 35 9.99 -2.05 -7.34
C GLU A 35 9.32 -0.66 -7.49
N GLY A 36 9.27 0.12 -6.41
CA GLY A 36 8.61 1.42 -6.39
C GLY A 36 9.59 2.57 -6.55
N ILE A 37 9.15 3.64 -7.22
CA ILE A 37 9.88 4.91 -7.27
C ILE A 37 9.63 5.63 -5.95
N ILE A 38 10.69 5.77 -5.16
CA ILE A 38 10.65 6.51 -3.90
C ILE A 38 10.57 8.01 -4.22
N LEU A 39 9.55 8.68 -3.68
CA LEU A 39 9.36 10.12 -3.79
C LEU A 39 9.99 10.84 -2.59
N SER A 40 9.95 12.17 -2.62
CA SER A 40 10.55 12.98 -1.55
C SER A 40 9.87 12.72 -0.19
N PRO A 41 10.62 12.32 0.85
CA PRO A 41 10.09 12.11 2.17
C PRO A 41 9.77 13.43 2.88
N SER A 42 8.78 13.38 3.77
CA SER A 42 8.31 14.52 4.55
C SER A 42 8.23 14.18 6.04
N LEU A 43 8.63 15.11 6.89
CA LEU A 43 8.48 14.98 8.34
C LEU A 43 7.10 15.48 8.76
N ILE A 44 6.35 14.63 9.45
CA ILE A 44 5.01 14.95 9.96
C ILE A 44 5.06 14.91 11.49
N ASN A 45 4.71 16.03 12.12
CA ASN A 45 4.57 16.08 13.56
C ASN A 45 3.18 15.54 13.96
N LYS A 46 3.15 14.41 14.68
CA LYS A 46 1.95 13.82 15.30
C LYS A 46 2.05 13.88 16.82
N GLY A 47 2.22 15.11 17.34
CA GLY A 47 2.23 15.41 18.77
C GLY A 47 3.49 14.88 19.46
N ARG A 48 3.40 13.71 20.09
CA ARG A 48 4.53 13.08 20.82
C ARG A 48 5.54 12.39 19.91
N LYS A 49 5.22 12.19 18.63
CA LYS A 49 6.07 11.50 17.66
C LYS A 49 6.21 12.31 16.38
N ILE A 50 7.42 12.35 15.85
CA ILE A 50 7.69 12.82 14.50
C ILE A 50 7.76 11.59 13.60
N LEU A 51 6.96 11.58 12.55
CA LEU A 51 6.89 10.49 11.57
C LEU A 51 7.58 10.90 10.28
N LEU A 52 8.34 9.97 9.71
CA LEU A 52 8.90 10.12 8.37
C LEU A 52 7.92 9.49 7.37
N ASN A 53 7.18 10.32 6.66
CA ASN A 53 6.31 9.87 5.58
C ASN A 53 7.12 9.76 4.29
N VAL A 54 7.17 8.58 3.69
CA VAL A 54 7.91 8.30 2.46
C VAL A 54 6.89 7.85 1.41
N PRO A 55 6.49 8.76 0.50
CA PRO A 55 5.58 8.37 -0.57
C PRO A 55 6.32 7.48 -1.56
N VAL A 56 5.66 6.40 -1.98
CA VAL A 56 6.20 5.49 -3.00
C VAL A 56 5.21 5.39 -4.14
N LYS A 57 5.69 5.59 -5.36
CA LYS A 57 4.90 5.46 -6.58
C LYS A 57 5.21 4.12 -7.25
N PHE A 58 4.19 3.32 -7.47
CA PHE A 58 4.29 2.10 -8.27
C PHE A 58 3.78 2.36 -9.68
N GLN A 59 4.44 1.77 -10.68
CA GLN A 59 3.86 1.67 -12.00
C GLN A 59 2.81 0.55 -11.99
N VAL A 60 1.60 0.87 -12.43
CA VAL A 60 0.55 -0.13 -12.61
C VAL A 60 0.87 -0.90 -13.88
N LYS A 61 1.13 -2.21 -13.75
CA LYS A 61 1.50 -3.06 -14.90
C LYS A 61 0.38 -3.22 -15.92
N ASP A 62 -0.87 -3.19 -15.48
CA ASP A 62 -2.04 -3.33 -16.35
C ASP A 62 -2.88 -2.04 -16.33
N ILE A 63 -2.83 -1.32 -17.45
CA ILE A 63 -3.58 -0.06 -17.68
C ILE A 63 -4.80 -0.33 -18.57
N ARG A 64 -5.07 -1.60 -18.92
CA ARG A 64 -6.19 -1.96 -19.81
C ARG A 64 -7.51 -1.53 -19.21
N LYS A 65 -8.40 -1.05 -20.07
CA LYS A 65 -9.74 -0.63 -19.67
C LYS A 65 -10.61 -1.84 -19.41
N LEU A 66 -11.63 -1.68 -18.57
CA LEU A 66 -12.58 -2.76 -18.24
C LEU A 66 -13.22 -3.41 -19.48
N LYS A 67 -13.39 -2.65 -20.57
CA LYS A 67 -13.93 -3.15 -21.86
C LYS A 67 -13.00 -4.17 -22.52
N GLU A 68 -11.69 -3.94 -22.46
CA GLU A 68 -10.67 -4.82 -23.06
C GLU A 68 -10.59 -6.13 -22.27
N ARG A 69 -10.55 -6.03 -20.93
CA ARG A 69 -10.58 -7.21 -20.04
C ARG A 69 -11.84 -8.06 -20.21
N LYS A 70 -12.99 -7.43 -20.46
CA LYS A 70 -14.26 -8.16 -20.72
C LYS A 70 -14.21 -8.92 -22.04
N ALA A 71 -13.58 -8.38 -23.08
CA ALA A 71 -13.44 -9.07 -24.37
C ALA A 71 -12.58 -10.33 -24.26
N GLU A 72 -11.57 -10.30 -23.38
CA GLU A 72 -10.68 -11.44 -23.10
C GLU A 72 -11.28 -12.49 -22.15
N LYS A 73 -12.53 -12.30 -21.69
CA LYS A 73 -13.21 -13.19 -20.75
C LYS A 73 -12.37 -13.47 -19.48
N GLU A 74 -11.66 -12.45 -18.99
CA GLU A 74 -10.95 -12.57 -17.71
C GLU A 74 -11.93 -12.82 -16.55
N SER A 75 -11.54 -13.67 -15.61
CA SER A 75 -12.32 -13.89 -14.39
C SER A 75 -12.27 -12.66 -13.48
N PHE A 76 -13.36 -12.38 -12.79
CA PHE A 76 -13.44 -11.27 -11.86
C PHE A 76 -14.13 -11.69 -10.57
N CYS A 77 -13.73 -11.07 -9.45
CA CYS A 77 -14.35 -11.30 -8.15
C CYS A 77 -15.31 -10.16 -7.83
N ALA A 78 -16.59 -10.46 -7.66
CA ALA A 78 -17.56 -9.53 -7.12
C ALA A 78 -17.53 -9.62 -5.59
N VAL A 79 -17.43 -8.48 -4.92
CA VAL A 79 -17.43 -8.39 -3.46
C VAL A 79 -18.60 -7.53 -3.02
N HIS A 80 -19.46 -8.10 -2.18
CA HIS A 80 -20.59 -7.41 -1.58
C HIS A 80 -20.41 -7.32 -0.08
N PHE A 81 -20.32 -6.10 0.45
CA PHE A 81 -20.29 -5.85 1.89
C PHE A 81 -21.70 -5.91 2.44
N THR A 82 -21.92 -6.76 3.44
CA THR A 82 -23.26 -6.91 4.05
C THR A 82 -23.25 -6.32 5.44
N ALA A 83 -24.40 -5.81 5.89
CA ALA A 83 -24.59 -5.34 7.26
C ALA A 83 -25.00 -6.49 8.23
N SER A 84 -24.70 -7.73 7.87
CA SER A 84 -25.14 -8.94 8.59
C SER A 84 -23.97 -9.64 9.29
N GLU A 85 -24.13 -10.92 9.67
CA GLU A 85 -23.10 -11.74 10.30
C GLU A 85 -21.85 -12.02 9.42
N VAL A 86 -21.90 -11.62 8.14
CA VAL A 86 -20.78 -11.73 7.19
C VAL A 86 -20.28 -10.34 6.83
N LEU A 87 -18.98 -10.09 6.98
CA LEU A 87 -18.34 -8.82 6.62
C LEU A 87 -18.41 -8.56 5.11
N ALA A 88 -18.06 -9.56 4.30
CA ALA A 88 -18.14 -9.50 2.85
C ALA A 88 -18.45 -10.87 2.25
N ALA A 89 -19.35 -10.91 1.28
CA ALA A 89 -19.55 -12.06 0.41
C ALA A 89 -18.79 -11.83 -0.91
N CYS A 90 -17.95 -12.77 -1.28
CA CYS A 90 -17.16 -12.77 -2.50
C CYS A 90 -17.68 -13.86 -3.43
N ALA A 91 -17.83 -13.57 -4.72
CA ALA A 91 -18.11 -14.56 -5.75
C ALA A 91 -17.18 -14.33 -6.93
N VAL A 92 -16.48 -15.39 -7.35
CA VAL A 92 -15.62 -15.37 -8.52
C VAL A 92 -16.47 -15.77 -9.72
N PHE A 93 -16.48 -14.92 -10.72
CA PHE A 93 -17.14 -15.14 -12.00
C PHE A 93 -16.07 -15.44 -13.05
N SER A 94 -16.30 -16.48 -13.85
CA SER A 94 -15.62 -16.65 -15.13
C SER A 94 -16.02 -15.52 -16.08
N GLY A 95 -15.21 -15.23 -17.11
CA GLY A 95 -15.54 -14.21 -18.11
C GLY A 95 -16.82 -14.49 -18.90
N ASP A 96 -17.32 -15.73 -18.88
CA ASP A 96 -18.62 -16.13 -19.42
C ASP A 96 -19.81 -15.80 -18.49
N GLY A 97 -19.55 -15.27 -17.30
CA GLY A 97 -20.57 -14.88 -16.31
C GLY A 97 -21.04 -16.01 -15.38
N HIS A 98 -20.44 -17.20 -15.47
CA HIS A 98 -20.71 -18.30 -14.53
C HIS A 98 -19.92 -18.12 -13.24
N VAL A 99 -20.57 -18.40 -12.10
CA VAL A 99 -19.91 -18.42 -10.79
C VAL A 99 -19.04 -19.67 -10.69
N THR A 100 -17.76 -19.49 -10.45
CA THR A 100 -16.80 -20.59 -10.29
C THR A 100 -16.48 -20.88 -8.82
N ASP A 101 -16.51 -19.85 -7.98
CA ASP A 101 -16.21 -19.97 -6.55
C ASP A 101 -16.97 -18.91 -5.74
N SER A 102 -17.17 -19.16 -4.46
CA SER A 102 -17.76 -18.19 -3.54
C SER A 102 -17.15 -18.31 -2.15
N TYR A 103 -16.88 -17.16 -1.52
CA TYR A 103 -16.27 -17.09 -0.21
C TYR A 103 -16.95 -16.05 0.67
N PHE A 104 -17.27 -16.43 1.90
CA PHE A 104 -17.87 -15.52 2.88
C PHE A 104 -16.82 -15.13 3.91
N VAL A 105 -16.38 -13.87 3.85
CA VAL A 105 -15.51 -13.25 4.85
C VAL A 105 -16.33 -13.02 6.11
N ARG A 106 -16.29 -13.97 7.04
CA ARG A 106 -16.78 -13.81 8.41
C ARG A 106 -15.61 -13.28 9.24
N GLY A 107 -15.84 -12.24 10.05
CA GLY A 107 -14.77 -11.58 10.81
C GLY A 107 -13.89 -12.55 11.63
N TRP A 108 -12.64 -12.14 11.89
CA TRP A 108 -11.65 -12.77 12.77
C TRP A 108 -11.57 -14.31 12.77
N LYS A 109 -11.30 -14.92 11.60
CA LYS A 109 -10.41 -16.09 11.58
C LYS A 109 -8.98 -15.59 11.42
N ARG A 110 -8.09 -15.92 12.36
CA ARG A 110 -6.65 -15.73 12.23
C ARG A 110 -6.19 -16.39 10.92
N VAL A 111 -5.99 -15.58 9.89
CA VAL A 111 -5.23 -15.99 8.71
C VAL A 111 -3.77 -16.02 9.18
N CYS A 112 -3.32 -17.18 9.66
CA CYS A 112 -1.91 -17.48 9.71
C CYS A 112 -1.42 -17.52 8.26
N ILE A 113 -0.72 -16.47 7.85
CA ILE A 113 0.01 -16.46 6.58
C ILE A 113 1.26 -17.33 6.82
N PRO A 114 1.54 -18.34 5.98
CA PRO A 114 2.76 -19.14 6.07
C PRO A 114 4.03 -18.33 5.81
#